data_AF-A0A1B4Y9I0-F1
#
_entry.id   AF-A0A1B4Y9I0-F1
#
_cell.length_a   1.000
_cell.length_b   1.000
_cell.length_c   1.000
_cell.angle_alpha   90.00
_cell.angle_beta   90.00
_cell.angle_gamma   90.00
#
_symmetry.space_group_name_H-M   'P 1'
#
loop_
_entity.id
_entity.type
_entity.pdbx_description
1 polymer ?
#
loop_
_entity_poly.entity_id
_entity_poly.type
_entity_poly.pdbx_seq_one_letter_code
_entity_poly.pdbx_strand_id
1 'polypeptide(L)'
;MDHKPPTAAIESAHGEHSLPLQDTRDFDDADRGFIAALTPCVIKAADGRVVWDNDAYSFLDGPAPTSVHPSLWRQSTLAAKQGLYEVVPGIYQVRGFDLSNITFVEGDTGIIVIDPLVSTEVAAAALTLYRAHRDADRPVVAVIYTHSHVDHFGGVLGVTSQDDVDAGKVKVLARKASPSMPFRRTSTRDRR
;
A
#
# COMPACT_ATOMS: atom_id res chain seq x y z
N MET A 1 -29.04 -9.33 5.66
CA MET A 1 -29.90 -8.16 5.42
C MET A 1 -30.25 -8.18 3.94
N ASP A 2 -31.51 -7.95 3.58
CA ASP A 2 -31.89 -7.84 2.17
C ASP A 2 -31.68 -6.40 1.69
N HIS A 3 -30.84 -6.23 0.67
CA HIS A 3 -30.61 -4.94 0.04
C HIS A 3 -31.80 -4.56 -0.87
N LYS A 4 -32.22 -3.29 -0.82
CA LYS A 4 -33.25 -2.74 -1.70
C LYS A 4 -32.61 -2.10 -2.94
N PRO A 5 -33.28 -2.12 -4.10
CA PRO A 5 -32.80 -1.36 -5.27
C PRO A 5 -32.79 0.15 -4.98
N PRO A 6 -31.92 0.92 -5.65
CA PRO A 6 -31.93 2.39 -5.57
C PRO A 6 -33.29 2.92 -6.04
N THR A 7 -33.72 4.02 -5.42
CA THR A 7 -34.96 4.71 -5.83
C THR A 7 -34.68 5.66 -6.98
N ALA A 8 -35.70 6.07 -7.74
CA ALA A 8 -35.54 7.07 -8.81
C ALA A 8 -34.91 8.39 -8.32
N ALA A 9 -35.13 8.77 -7.06
CA ALA A 9 -34.50 9.94 -6.46
C ALA A 9 -32.98 9.77 -6.31
N ILE A 10 -32.51 8.58 -5.93
CA ILE A 10 -31.08 8.25 -5.86
C ILE A 10 -30.47 8.27 -7.27
N GLU A 11 -31.15 7.65 -8.23
CA GLU A 11 -30.69 7.62 -9.63
C GLU A 11 -30.58 9.03 -10.24
N SER A 12 -31.56 9.90 -9.97
CA SER A 12 -31.52 11.30 -10.41
C SER A 12 -30.34 12.06 -9.79
N ALA A 13 -30.07 11.85 -8.49
CA ALA A 13 -28.99 12.55 -7.78
C ALA A 13 -27.61 12.25 -8.36
N HIS A 14 -27.39 11.09 -8.99
CA HIS A 14 -26.13 10.76 -9.67
C HIS A 14 -25.81 11.69 -10.85
N GLY A 15 -26.82 12.31 -11.47
CA GLY A 15 -26.68 13.19 -12.63
C GLY A 15 -26.75 14.69 -12.31
N GLU A 16 -26.99 15.09 -11.06
CA GLU A 16 -27.17 16.51 -10.68
C GLU A 16 -25.90 17.35 -10.84
N HIS A 17 -24.73 16.70 -10.88
CA HIS A 17 -23.44 17.37 -11.04
C HIS A 17 -22.71 16.89 -12.30
N SER A 18 -22.28 17.85 -13.13
CA SER A 18 -21.41 17.56 -14.27
C SER A 18 -19.99 17.25 -13.75
N LEU A 19 -19.60 15.98 -13.86
CA LEU A 19 -18.26 15.51 -13.52
C LEU A 19 -17.44 15.24 -14.78
N PRO A 20 -16.13 15.53 -14.80
CA PRO A 20 -15.27 15.28 -15.95
C PRO A 20 -14.88 13.78 -16.06
N LEU A 21 -15.86 12.87 -16.12
CA LEU A 21 -15.61 11.42 -16.14
C LEU A 21 -14.87 10.93 -17.39
N GLN A 22 -14.84 11.75 -18.44
CA GLN A 22 -14.12 11.48 -19.69
C GLN A 22 -12.60 11.70 -19.54
N ASP A 23 -12.16 12.38 -18.48
CA ASP A 23 -10.75 12.58 -18.18
C ASP A 23 -10.16 11.32 -17.56
N THR A 24 -9.37 10.61 -18.36
CA THR A 24 -8.79 9.32 -17.99
C THR A 24 -7.37 9.42 -17.46
N ARG A 25 -6.81 10.61 -17.25
CA ARG A 25 -5.41 10.78 -16.82
C ARG A 25 -5.06 10.00 -15.55
N ASP A 26 -5.97 9.95 -14.58
CA ASP A 26 -5.74 9.17 -13.35
C ASP A 26 -5.58 7.66 -13.63
N PHE A 27 -6.23 7.13 -14.67
CA PHE A 27 -6.06 5.73 -15.07
C PHE A 27 -4.69 5.50 -15.70
N ASP A 28 -4.27 6.40 -16.60
CA ASP A 28 -2.94 6.35 -17.22
C ASP A 28 -1.83 6.45 -16.15
N ASP A 29 -1.98 7.37 -15.20
CA ASP A 29 -1.03 7.56 -14.10
C ASP A 29 -1.04 6.39 -13.12
N ALA A 30 -2.21 5.78 -12.85
CA ALA A 30 -2.30 4.58 -12.04
C ALA A 30 -1.65 3.37 -12.74
N ASP A 31 -1.74 3.22 -14.05
CA ASP A 31 -1.14 2.08 -14.75
C ASP A 31 0.35 2.27 -15.08
N ARG A 32 0.82 3.52 -15.04
CA ARG A 32 2.22 3.86 -15.33
C ARG A 32 3.19 3.09 -14.43
N GLY A 33 4.18 2.48 -15.08
CA GLY A 33 5.27 1.78 -14.40
C GLY A 33 4.91 0.41 -13.82
N PHE A 34 3.74 -0.15 -14.15
CA PHE A 34 3.37 -1.50 -13.71
C PHE A 34 4.43 -2.55 -14.09
N ILE A 35 4.81 -3.38 -13.12
CA ILE A 35 5.80 -4.46 -13.28
C ILE A 35 5.12 -5.83 -13.14
N ALA A 36 4.39 -6.03 -12.04
CA ALA A 36 3.82 -7.33 -11.71
C ALA A 36 2.65 -7.18 -10.72
N ALA A 37 1.71 -8.12 -10.79
CA ALA A 37 0.61 -8.27 -9.86
C ALA A 37 0.77 -9.56 -9.06
N LEU A 38 0.14 -9.62 -7.88
CA LEU A 38 -0.02 -10.87 -7.13
C LEU A 38 -1.31 -11.58 -7.58
N THR A 39 -1.22 -12.86 -7.94
CA THR A 39 -2.37 -13.66 -8.41
C THR A 39 -2.39 -15.04 -7.73
N PRO A 40 -3.44 -15.38 -6.94
CA PRO A 40 -4.51 -14.49 -6.48
C PRO A 40 -3.97 -13.41 -5.52
N CYS A 41 -4.58 -12.22 -5.47
CA CYS A 41 -4.17 -11.15 -4.55
C CYS A 41 -4.77 -11.36 -3.15
N VAL A 42 -4.48 -12.52 -2.57
CA VAL A 42 -4.97 -12.96 -1.26
C VAL A 42 -3.79 -13.27 -0.37
N ILE A 43 -3.60 -12.45 0.67
CA ILE A 43 -2.51 -12.58 1.63
C ILE A 43 -3.07 -13.22 2.90
N LYS A 44 -2.41 -14.30 3.34
CA LYS A 44 -2.83 -15.09 4.50
C LYS A 44 -1.77 -15.07 5.59
N ALA A 45 -2.24 -15.17 6.82
CA ALA A 45 -1.39 -15.46 7.97
C ALA A 45 -0.96 -16.94 7.98
N ALA A 46 0.02 -17.26 8.82
CA ALA A 46 0.56 -18.61 8.94
C ALA A 46 -0.49 -19.64 9.41
N ASP A 47 -1.52 -19.18 10.11
CA ASP A 47 -2.69 -19.98 10.53
C ASP A 47 -3.74 -20.19 9.42
N GLY A 48 -3.51 -19.63 8.22
CA GLY A 48 -4.39 -19.73 7.06
C GLY A 48 -5.48 -18.66 6.99
N ARG A 49 -5.60 -17.78 7.99
CA ARG A 49 -6.59 -16.70 8.00
C ARG A 49 -6.24 -15.66 6.93
N VAL A 50 -7.25 -15.20 6.19
CA VAL A 50 -7.09 -14.09 5.22
C VAL A 50 -6.85 -12.79 5.98
N VAL A 51 -5.72 -12.14 5.68
CA VAL A 51 -5.35 -10.83 6.23
C VAL A 51 -5.72 -9.73 5.23
N TRP A 52 -5.54 -10.00 3.94
CA TRP A 52 -5.96 -9.11 2.86
C TRP A 52 -6.47 -9.93 1.67
N ASP A 53 -7.53 -9.45 1.02
CA ASP A 53 -8.10 -10.02 -0.19
C ASP A 53 -8.50 -8.87 -1.11
N ASN A 54 -7.65 -8.57 -2.10
CA ASN A 54 -7.97 -7.57 -3.10
C ASN A 54 -8.84 -8.13 -4.24
N ASP A 55 -8.85 -9.47 -4.42
CA ASP A 55 -9.67 -10.13 -5.45
C ASP A 55 -11.17 -10.01 -5.14
N ALA A 56 -11.52 -9.78 -3.87
CA ALA A 56 -12.87 -9.41 -3.42
C ALA A 56 -13.45 -8.18 -4.13
N TYR A 57 -12.59 -7.31 -4.70
CA TYR A 57 -12.98 -6.11 -5.46
C TYR A 57 -13.02 -6.32 -6.98
N SER A 58 -12.89 -7.56 -7.46
CA SER A 58 -12.95 -7.90 -8.90
C SER A 58 -14.27 -7.53 -9.59
N PHE A 59 -15.32 -7.20 -8.83
CA PHE A 59 -16.58 -6.69 -9.36
C PHE A 59 -16.50 -5.22 -9.84
N LEU A 60 -15.43 -4.49 -9.51
CA LEU A 60 -15.21 -3.08 -9.91
C LEU A 60 -14.76 -2.95 -11.37
N ASP A 61 -15.53 -3.52 -12.28
CA ASP A 61 -15.31 -3.49 -13.72
C ASP A 61 -16.52 -2.90 -14.46
N GLY A 62 -16.27 -2.27 -15.61
CA GLY A 62 -17.32 -1.68 -16.44
C GLY A 62 -18.02 -0.45 -15.84
N PRO A 63 -19.22 -0.10 -16.36
CA PRO A 63 -19.97 1.08 -15.95
C PRO A 63 -20.45 1.02 -14.49
N ALA A 64 -20.54 2.17 -13.84
CA ALA A 64 -21.06 2.27 -12.47
C ALA A 64 -22.52 1.76 -12.38
N PRO A 65 -22.84 0.86 -11.43
CA PRO A 65 -24.22 0.47 -11.18
C PRO A 65 -25.00 1.63 -10.55
N THR A 66 -26.33 1.66 -10.73
CA THR A 66 -27.19 2.73 -10.20
C THR A 66 -27.27 2.76 -8.66
N SER A 67 -26.72 1.75 -7.99
CA SER A 67 -26.60 1.69 -6.53
C SER A 67 -25.34 2.36 -5.98
N VAL A 68 -24.42 2.81 -6.83
CA VAL A 68 -23.14 3.43 -6.44
C VAL A 68 -22.94 4.74 -7.20
N HIS A 69 -22.50 5.78 -6.51
CA HIS A 69 -22.22 7.06 -7.16
C HIS A 69 -21.09 6.93 -8.20
N PRO A 70 -21.26 7.46 -9.43
CA PRO A 70 -20.31 7.23 -10.53
C PRO A 70 -18.90 7.74 -10.23
N SER A 71 -18.77 8.85 -9.49
CA SER A 71 -17.45 9.33 -9.03
C SER A 71 -16.79 8.36 -8.04
N LEU A 72 -17.57 7.74 -7.16
CA LEU A 72 -17.05 6.77 -6.19
C LEU A 72 -16.66 5.49 -6.92
N TRP A 73 -17.47 5.03 -7.87
CA TRP A 73 -17.14 3.89 -8.71
C TRP A 73 -15.80 4.08 -9.43
N ARG A 74 -15.61 5.24 -10.08
CA ARG A 74 -14.33 5.62 -10.70
C ARG A 74 -13.16 5.55 -9.71
N GLN A 75 -13.31 6.14 -8.53
CA GLN A 75 -12.26 6.14 -7.51
C GLN A 75 -11.97 4.73 -6.96
N SER A 76 -13.01 3.91 -6.77
CA SER A 76 -12.87 2.53 -6.32
C SER A 76 -12.15 1.68 -7.36
N THR A 77 -12.47 1.82 -8.66
CA THR A 77 -11.75 1.14 -9.74
C THR A 77 -10.26 1.53 -9.76
N LEU A 78 -9.95 2.82 -9.56
CA LEU A 78 -8.56 3.28 -9.45
C LEU A 78 -7.84 2.69 -8.22
N ALA A 79 -8.50 2.70 -7.06
CA ALA A 79 -7.94 2.22 -5.80
C ALA A 79 -7.77 0.69 -5.75
N ALA A 80 -8.59 -0.06 -6.49
CA ALA A 80 -8.51 -1.52 -6.55
C ALA A 80 -7.34 -2.04 -7.42
N LYS A 81 -6.70 -1.17 -8.22
CA LYS A 81 -5.49 -1.54 -8.96
C LYS A 81 -4.38 -1.91 -7.98
N GLN A 82 -3.81 -3.11 -8.15
CA GLN A 82 -2.78 -3.65 -7.27
C GLN A 82 -1.57 -4.14 -8.02
N GLY A 83 -0.43 -4.12 -7.33
CA GLY A 83 0.82 -4.70 -7.83
C GLY A 83 2.04 -3.89 -7.46
N LEU A 84 3.17 -4.30 -8.03
CA LEU A 84 4.45 -3.63 -8.01
C LEU A 84 4.56 -2.66 -9.18
N TYR A 85 4.94 -1.42 -8.89
CA TYR A 85 5.10 -0.34 -9.87
C TYR A 85 6.46 0.34 -9.70
N GLU A 86 7.10 0.69 -10.81
CA GLU A 86 8.22 1.63 -10.86
C GLU A 86 7.68 3.07 -10.91
N VAL A 87 8.00 3.87 -9.91
CA VAL A 87 7.66 5.31 -9.90
C VAL A 87 8.65 6.06 -10.79
N VAL A 88 9.94 5.84 -10.52
CA VAL A 88 11.11 6.29 -11.27
C VAL A 88 12.23 5.26 -11.04
N PRO A 89 13.31 5.27 -11.85
CA PRO A 89 14.42 4.34 -11.64
C PRO A 89 14.93 4.34 -10.20
N GLY A 90 14.94 3.18 -9.57
CA GLY A 90 15.36 2.99 -8.17
C GLY A 90 14.28 3.27 -7.11
N ILE A 91 13.06 3.65 -7.49
CA ILE A 91 11.94 3.86 -6.56
C ILE A 91 10.73 3.05 -7.02
N TYR A 92 10.30 2.14 -6.16
CA TYR A 92 9.21 1.21 -6.44
C TYR A 92 8.14 1.30 -5.37
N GLN A 93 6.89 1.05 -5.75
CA GLN A 93 5.78 0.94 -4.80
C GLN A 93 5.04 -0.36 -5.02
N VAL A 94 4.65 -1.00 -3.91
CA VAL A 94 3.57 -1.99 -3.94
C VAL A 94 2.30 -1.29 -3.46
N ARG A 95 1.24 -1.42 -4.25
CA ARG A 95 -0.06 -0.75 -4.06
C ARG A 95 -1.17 -1.79 -4.07
N GLY A 96 -2.29 -1.49 -3.40
CA GLY A 96 -3.47 -2.37 -3.36
C GLY A 96 -3.28 -3.67 -2.56
N PHE A 97 -2.21 -3.75 -1.77
CA PHE A 97 -1.98 -4.85 -0.81
C PHE A 97 -2.55 -4.54 0.58
N ASP A 98 -2.80 -3.27 0.88
CA ASP A 98 -3.38 -2.77 2.13
C ASP A 98 -4.04 -1.40 1.83
N LEU A 99 -4.49 -0.70 2.87
CA LEU A 99 -5.02 0.66 2.75
C LEU A 99 -3.99 1.67 2.21
N SER A 100 -2.72 1.52 2.60
CA SER A 100 -1.62 2.41 2.22
C SER A 100 -0.71 1.75 1.17
N ASN A 101 0.24 2.54 0.65
CA ASN A 101 1.30 2.04 -0.21
C ASN A 101 2.57 1.83 0.62
N ILE A 102 3.33 0.79 0.27
CA ILE A 102 4.71 0.61 0.76
C ILE A 102 5.67 0.99 -0.36
N THR A 103 6.70 1.77 -0.03
CA THR A 103 7.69 2.23 -1.01
C THR A 103 9.05 1.62 -0.72
N PHE A 104 9.73 1.15 -1.77
CA PHE A 104 11.08 0.63 -1.75
C PHE A 104 12.00 1.59 -2.51
N VAL A 105 13.03 2.10 -1.84
CA VAL A 105 14.05 2.97 -2.43
C VAL A 105 15.37 2.22 -2.45
N GLU A 106 15.91 2.06 -3.64
CA GLU A 106 17.17 1.38 -3.93
C GLU A 106 18.35 2.31 -3.66
N GLY A 107 19.23 1.94 -2.72
CA GLY A 107 20.49 2.65 -2.44
C GLY A 107 21.72 1.76 -2.58
N ASP A 108 22.92 2.32 -2.56
CA ASP A 108 24.16 1.60 -2.90
C ASP A 108 24.41 0.32 -2.09
N THR A 109 23.95 0.27 -0.84
CA THR A 109 24.23 -0.84 0.10
C THR A 109 22.99 -1.65 0.50
N GLY A 110 21.82 -1.36 -0.07
CA GLY A 110 20.57 -2.01 0.33
C GLY A 110 19.33 -1.22 -0.08
N ILE A 111 18.22 -1.49 0.59
CA ILE A 111 16.95 -0.81 0.35
C ILE A 111 16.45 -0.06 1.59
N ILE A 112 15.80 1.07 1.35
CA ILE A 112 15.02 1.80 2.34
C ILE A 112 13.55 1.47 2.12
N VAL A 113 12.86 1.06 3.17
CA VAL A 113 11.41 0.82 3.15
C VAL A 113 10.70 2.02 3.75
N ILE A 114 9.65 2.51 3.10
CA ILE A 114 8.82 3.61 3.61
C ILE A 114 7.41 3.08 3.80
N ASP A 115 6.88 3.31 5.00
CA ASP A 115 5.49 3.02 5.41
C ASP A 115 5.09 1.55 5.19
N PRO A 116 5.56 0.61 6.04
CA PRO A 116 5.35 -0.81 5.85
C PRO A 116 3.96 -1.29 6.26
N LEU A 117 2.91 -0.65 5.74
CA LEU A 117 1.51 -1.10 5.77
C LEU A 117 0.94 -1.32 7.20
N VAL A 118 -0.25 -1.91 7.30
CA VAL A 118 -0.93 -2.18 8.59
C VAL A 118 -0.42 -3.47 9.23
N SER A 119 -0.25 -4.53 8.43
CA SER A 119 -0.03 -5.89 8.95
C SER A 119 1.31 -6.49 8.50
N THR A 120 1.95 -7.22 9.40
CA THR A 120 3.25 -7.88 9.19
C THR A 120 3.26 -8.77 7.95
N GLU A 121 2.21 -9.58 7.79
CA GLU A 121 2.06 -10.53 6.69
C GLU A 121 1.97 -9.84 5.34
N VAL A 122 1.28 -8.70 5.32
CA VAL A 122 1.05 -7.91 4.11
C VAL A 122 2.33 -7.19 3.69
N ALA A 123 3.03 -6.58 4.63
CA ALA A 123 4.33 -5.95 4.37
C ALA A 123 5.39 -6.97 3.91
N ALA A 124 5.39 -8.17 4.50
CA ALA A 124 6.27 -9.26 4.07
C ALA A 124 5.94 -9.71 2.64
N ALA A 125 4.66 -9.89 2.31
CA ALA A 125 4.23 -10.23 0.95
C ALA A 125 4.63 -9.16 -0.08
N ALA A 126 4.51 -7.88 0.26
CA ALA A 126 4.95 -6.78 -0.59
C ALA A 126 6.47 -6.78 -0.81
N LEU A 127 7.27 -7.01 0.23
CA LEU A 127 8.72 -7.15 0.11
C LEU A 127 9.11 -8.36 -0.73
N THR A 128 8.40 -9.49 -0.60
CA THR A 128 8.61 -10.67 -1.45
C THR A 128 8.28 -10.38 -2.91
N LEU A 129 7.17 -9.69 -3.22
CA LEU A 129 6.85 -9.29 -4.59
C LEU A 129 7.92 -8.37 -5.17
N TYR A 130 8.37 -7.37 -4.41
CA TYR A 130 9.49 -6.51 -4.82
C TYR A 130 10.75 -7.34 -5.14
N ARG A 131 11.16 -8.23 -4.23
CA ARG A 131 12.37 -9.06 -4.38
C ARG A 131 12.29 -10.03 -5.57
N ALA A 132 11.10 -10.51 -5.92
CA ALA A 132 10.92 -11.41 -7.06
C ALA A 132 11.25 -10.76 -8.42
N HIS A 133 11.19 -9.43 -8.51
CA HIS A 133 11.41 -8.68 -9.75
C HIS A 133 12.65 -7.78 -9.73
N ARG A 134 13.29 -7.66 -8.56
CA ARG A 134 14.45 -6.80 -8.32
C ARG A 134 15.62 -7.65 -7.80
N ASP A 135 16.54 -7.06 -7.05
CA ASP A 135 17.62 -7.80 -6.43
C ASP A 135 17.17 -8.36 -5.07
N ALA A 136 16.99 -9.68 -5.02
CA ALA A 136 16.44 -10.40 -3.88
C ALA A 136 17.32 -10.32 -2.62
N ASP A 137 18.64 -10.14 -2.79
CA ASP A 137 19.62 -10.22 -1.71
C ASP A 137 19.89 -8.87 -1.03
N ARG A 138 19.31 -7.78 -1.55
CA ARG A 138 19.52 -6.45 -0.95
C ARG A 138 18.93 -6.41 0.46
N PRO A 139 19.76 -6.09 1.47
CA PRO A 139 19.27 -5.97 2.84
C PRO A 139 18.41 -4.72 2.97
N VAL A 140 17.38 -4.80 3.80
CA VAL A 140 16.72 -3.59 4.31
C VAL A 140 17.72 -2.92 5.24
N VAL A 141 18.04 -1.65 4.99
CA VAL A 141 19.01 -0.87 5.81
C VAL A 141 18.36 0.26 6.58
N ALA A 142 17.15 0.67 6.16
CA ALA A 142 16.34 1.62 6.91
C ALA A 142 14.85 1.41 6.66
N VAL A 143 14.06 1.81 7.66
CA VAL A 143 12.61 1.98 7.57
C VAL A 143 12.27 3.43 7.91
N ILE A 144 11.42 4.07 7.11
CA ILE A 144 10.90 5.42 7.35
C ILE A 144 9.41 5.32 7.62
N TYR A 145 8.96 5.97 8.70
CA TYR A 145 7.55 6.25 8.94
C TYR A 145 7.26 7.71 8.62
N THR A 146 6.41 7.95 7.64
CA THR A 146 6.05 9.32 7.22
C THR A 146 5.23 10.03 8.30
N HIS A 147 4.33 9.31 8.98
CA HIS A 147 3.49 9.81 10.06
C HIS A 147 3.04 8.70 11.03
N SER A 148 2.11 9.02 11.94
CA SER A 148 1.79 8.21 13.13
C SER A 148 0.45 7.45 13.05
N HIS A 149 -0.06 7.15 11.85
CA HIS A 149 -1.19 6.25 11.69
C HIS A 149 -0.72 4.82 11.40
N VAL A 150 -1.50 3.84 11.85
CA VAL A 150 -1.10 2.43 11.92
C VAL A 150 -0.76 1.83 10.55
N ASP A 151 -1.39 2.30 9.50
CA ASP A 151 -1.15 1.92 8.10
C ASP A 151 0.23 2.35 7.59
N HIS A 152 1.01 3.11 8.37
CA HIS A 152 2.36 3.54 8.01
C HIS A 152 3.45 2.95 8.90
N PHE A 153 3.12 2.07 9.85
CA PHE A 153 4.13 1.43 10.70
C PHE A 153 3.76 0.02 11.18
N GLY A 154 2.49 -0.38 11.09
CA GLY A 154 1.96 -1.58 11.74
C GLY A 154 2.60 -2.86 11.23
N GLY A 155 2.91 -2.95 9.93
CA GLY A 155 3.53 -4.13 9.33
C GLY A 155 5.06 -4.15 9.35
N VAL A 156 5.73 -3.29 10.14
CA VAL A 156 7.19 -3.19 10.12
C VAL A 156 7.94 -4.51 10.39
N LEU A 157 7.37 -5.41 11.20
CA LEU A 157 7.98 -6.71 11.48
C LEU A 157 7.96 -7.65 10.26
N GLY A 158 7.26 -7.28 9.18
CA GLY A 158 7.30 -7.98 7.90
C GLY A 158 8.52 -7.63 7.04
N VAL A 159 9.22 -6.54 7.36
CA VAL A 159 10.36 -6.04 6.57
C VAL A 159 11.67 -5.97 7.35
N THR A 160 11.62 -6.05 8.68
CA THR A 160 12.81 -6.08 9.55
C THR A 160 12.49 -6.74 10.90
N SER A 161 13.48 -6.90 11.77
CA SER A 161 13.37 -7.48 13.10
C SER A 161 13.84 -6.50 14.17
N GLN A 162 13.39 -6.69 15.41
CA GLN A 162 13.91 -5.92 16.56
C GLN A 162 15.41 -6.15 16.75
N ASP A 163 15.88 -7.38 16.59
CA ASP A 163 17.30 -7.72 16.73
C ASP A 163 18.17 -6.97 15.72
N ASP A 164 17.72 -6.82 14.47
CA ASP A 164 18.48 -6.07 13.45
C ASP A 164 18.47 -4.56 13.70
N VAL A 165 17.38 -4.03 14.27
CA VAL A 165 17.31 -2.62 14.70
C VAL A 165 18.24 -2.37 15.88
N ASP A 166 18.22 -3.25 16.89
CA ASP A 166 19.05 -3.13 18.10
C ASP A 166 20.54 -3.34 17.78
N ALA A 167 20.86 -4.22 16.84
CA ALA A 167 22.22 -4.41 16.33
C ALA A 167 22.69 -3.26 15.42
N GLY A 168 21.83 -2.29 15.10
CA GLY A 168 22.15 -1.13 14.26
C GLY A 168 22.27 -1.46 12.76
N LYS A 169 21.85 -2.64 12.32
CA LYS A 169 21.81 -3.03 10.90
C LYS A 169 20.68 -2.31 10.16
N VAL A 170 19.56 -2.07 10.84
CA VAL A 170 18.41 -1.33 10.30
C VAL A 170 18.11 -0.08 11.11
N LYS A 171 18.07 1.07 10.44
CA LYS A 171 17.68 2.35 11.07
C LYS A 171 16.18 2.58 10.94
N VAL A 172 15.51 2.93 12.03
CA VAL A 172 14.09 3.36 11.98
C VAL A 172 14.01 4.88 12.14
N LEU A 173 13.47 5.56 11.14
CA LEU A 173 13.36 7.02 11.08
C LEU A 173 11.89 7.45 11.15
N ALA A 174 11.59 8.39 12.04
CA ALA A 174 10.23 8.92 12.22
C ALA A 174 10.23 10.38 12.71
N ARG A 175 9.11 11.09 12.49
CA ARG A 175 8.90 12.46 13.02
C ARG A 175 8.91 12.50 14.56
N LYS A 176 9.26 13.66 15.13
CA LYS A 176 9.50 13.87 16.58
C LYS A 176 8.28 13.65 17.48
N ALA A 177 7.07 13.71 16.94
CA ALA A 177 5.82 13.74 17.72
C ALA A 177 5.04 12.40 17.77
N SER A 178 5.59 11.28 17.28
CA SER A 178 4.87 10.00 17.28
C SER A 178 4.99 9.29 18.65
N PRO A 179 3.94 9.23 19.50
CA PRO A 179 4.06 8.78 20.89
C PRO A 179 3.96 7.25 21.06
N SER A 180 3.57 6.52 20.02
CA SER A 180 3.20 5.09 20.10
C SER A 180 3.71 4.30 18.88
N MET A 181 5.03 4.25 18.70
CA MET A 181 5.67 3.47 17.62
C MET A 181 6.29 2.18 18.20
N PRO A 182 6.24 1.05 17.47
CA PRO A 182 6.71 -0.25 17.96
C PRO A 182 8.23 -0.29 18.24
N PHE A 183 9.03 0.52 17.55
CA PHE A 183 10.46 0.64 17.80
C PHE A 183 10.81 1.92 18.58
N ARG A 184 11.58 1.78 19.67
CA ARG A 184 12.21 2.91 20.36
C ARG A 184 13.26 3.55 19.45
N ARG A 185 13.26 4.89 19.40
CA ARG A 185 14.25 5.69 18.65
C ARG A 185 15.69 5.30 19.01
N THR A 186 16.54 5.10 18.00
CA THR A 186 17.98 5.30 18.15
C THR A 186 18.28 6.80 18.04
N SER A 187 18.49 7.45 19.20
CA SER A 187 18.86 8.86 19.27
C SER A 187 20.30 9.06 18.80
N THR A 188 20.52 9.67 17.64
CA THR A 188 21.83 10.14 17.19
C THR A 188 22.22 11.47 17.86
N ARG A 189 22.33 11.48 19.18
CA ARG A 189 22.97 12.56 19.93
C ARG A 189 23.99 11.98 20.92
N ASP A 190 25.14 11.63 20.35
CA ASP A 190 26.44 11.72 21.02
C ASP A 190 27.52 11.73 19.93
N ARG A 191 27.79 12.94 19.42
CA ARG A 191 29.01 13.37 18.68
C ARG A 191 28.75 14.75 18.08
N ARG A 192 28.89 15.77 18.92
CA ARG A 192 29.59 17.05 18.71
C ARG A 192 29.34 17.94 19.92
#